data_AF-W9AQA3-F1
#
_entry.id   AF-W9AQA3-F1
#
_cell.length_a   1.000
_cell.length_b   1.000
_cell.length_c   1.000
_cell.angle_alpha   90.00
_cell.angle_beta   90.00
_cell.angle_gamma   90.00
#
_symmetry.space_group_name_H-M   'P 1'
#
loop_
_entity.id
_entity.type
_entity.pdbx_description
1 polymer ?
#
loop_
_entity_poly.entity_id
_entity_poly.type
_entity_poly.pdbx_seq_one_letter_code
_entity_poly.pdbx_strand_id
1 'polypeptide(L)' 'MFSVGKRTEEDQVNDVTTRLLEKYSGLPAEHVTAAVADAHRHFVTSTVRDYIALLVERRAVANLTSRPTAAP' A
#
# COMPACT_ATOMS: atom_id res chain seq x y z
N MET A 1 -12.01 6.85 23.89
CA MET A 1 -11.14 5.67 24.05
C MET A 1 -11.24 4.85 22.78
N PHE A 2 -10.32 5.04 21.82
CA PHE A 2 -10.18 4.07 20.73
C PHE A 2 -9.25 2.99 21.25
N SER A 3 -9.82 1.87 21.69
CA SER A 3 -9.03 0.65 21.80
C SER A 3 -8.46 0.40 20.41
N VAL A 4 -7.14 0.53 20.26
CA VAL A 4 -6.41 -0.13 19.19
C VAL A 4 -6.51 -1.63 19.50
N GLY A 5 -7.69 -2.20 19.23
CA GLY A 5 -7.83 -3.64 19.07
C GLY A 5 -6.81 -4.03 18.03
N LYS A 6 -6.03 -5.06 18.31
CA LYS A 6 -4.91 -5.55 17.50
C LYS A 6 -5.31 -5.63 16.02
N ARG A 7 -5.10 -4.56 15.24
CA ARG A 7 -5.45 -4.49 13.83
C ARG A 7 -4.56 -5.48 13.11
N THR A 8 -5.18 -6.41 12.39
CA THR A 8 -4.44 -7.37 11.58
C THR A 8 -3.62 -6.63 10.54
N GLU A 9 -2.57 -7.27 10.04
CA GLU A 9 -1.79 -6.76 8.92
C GLU A 9 -2.71 -6.34 7.75
N GLU A 10 -3.73 -7.15 7.46
CA GLU A 10 -4.72 -6.87 6.43
C GLU A 10 -5.52 -5.59 6.68
N ASP A 11 -5.95 -5.33 7.92
CA ASP A 11 -6.69 -4.11 8.27
C ASP A 11 -5.80 -2.85 8.08
N GLN A 12 -4.53 -2.96 8.46
CA GLN A 12 -3.57 -1.87 8.29
C GLN A 12 -3.25 -1.61 6.81
N VAL A 13 -3.10 -2.68 6.00
CA VAL A 13 -2.88 -2.55 4.55
C VAL A 13 -4.12 -2.01 3.84
N ASN A 14 -5.32 -2.38 4.28
CA ASN A 14 -6.57 -1.84 3.74
C ASN A 14 -6.72 -0.34 4.03
N ASP A 15 -6.39 0.10 5.25
CA ASP A 15 -6.39 1.52 5.63
C ASP A 15 -5.39 2.33 4.77
N VAL A 16 -4.21 1.79 4.51
CA VAL A 16 -3.23 2.35 3.56
C VAL A 16 -3.80 2.45 2.15
N THR A 17 -4.51 1.42 1.69
CA THR A 17 -5.14 1.40 0.37
C THR A 17 -6.17 2.51 0.23
N THR A 18 -7.06 2.68 1.21
CA THR A 18 -8.05 3.77 1.25
C THR A 18 -7.38 5.13 1.17
N ARG A 19 -6.34 5.38 2.00
CA ARG A 19 -5.60 6.65 1.98
C ARG A 19 -4.94 6.92 0.63
N LEU A 20 -4.37 5.90 0.01
CA LEU A 20 -3.73 6.03 -1.31
C LEU A 20 -4.76 6.28 -2.41
N LEU A 21 -5.93 5.66 -2.35
CA LEU A 21 -7.02 5.92 -3.28
C LEU A 21 -7.52 7.37 -3.20
N GLU A 22 -7.63 7.91 -1.98
CA GLU A 22 -8.00 9.32 -1.78
C GLU A 22 -6.88 10.26 -2.28
N LYS A 23 -5.62 9.95 -1.95
CA LYS A 23 -4.44 10.75 -2.33
C LYS A 23 -4.18 10.74 -3.84
N TYR A 24 -4.42 9.61 -4.51
CA TYR A 24 -4.25 9.41 -5.94
C TYR A 24 -5.61 9.28 -6.64
N SER A 25 -6.59 10.11 -6.25
CA SER A 25 -7.93 10.11 -6.85
C SER A 25 -7.97 10.42 -8.36
N GLY A 26 -6.88 10.94 -8.92
CA GLY A 26 -6.70 11.11 -10.37
C GLY A 26 -6.19 9.88 -11.12
N LEU A 27 -5.82 8.80 -10.41
CA LEU A 27 -5.42 7.52 -11.00
C LEU A 27 -6.57 6.51 -10.89
N PRO A 28 -6.65 5.54 -11.82
CA PRO A 28 -7.64 4.48 -11.73
C PRO A 28 -7.40 3.65 -10.45
N ALA A 29 -8.49 3.36 -9.73
CA ALA A 29 -8.43 2.67 -8.44
C ALA A 29 -7.71 1.32 -8.52
N GLU A 30 -7.89 0.60 -9.63
CA GLU A 30 -7.18 -0.62 -9.99
C GLU A 30 -5.65 -0.48 -10.03
N HIS A 31 -5.12 0.68 -10.45
CA HIS A 31 -3.68 0.92 -10.44
C HIS A 31 -3.15 1.10 -9.01
N VAL A 32 -3.91 1.82 -8.18
CA VAL A 32 -3.55 2.05 -6.78
C VAL A 32 -3.61 0.74 -6.00
N THR A 33 -4.67 -0.05 -6.15
CA THR A 33 -4.81 -1.34 -5.49
C THR A 33 -3.77 -2.34 -5.98
N ALA A 34 -3.44 -2.36 -7.27
CA ALA A 34 -2.37 -3.20 -7.81
C ALA A 34 -1.00 -2.81 -7.23
N ALA A 35 -0.70 -1.51 -7.11
CA ALA A 35 0.55 -1.04 -6.53
C ALA A 35 0.69 -1.41 -5.04
N VAL A 36 -0.41 -1.34 -4.28
CA VAL A 36 -0.43 -1.78 -2.87
C VAL A 36 -0.29 -3.29 -2.76
N ALA A 37 -0.99 -4.06 -3.58
CA ALA A 37 -0.90 -5.52 -3.57
C ALA A 37 0.50 -6.02 -3.98
N ASP A 38 1.15 -5.36 -4.94
CA ASP A 38 2.52 -5.66 -5.34
C ASP A 38 3.51 -5.34 -4.21
N ALA A 39 3.34 -4.17 -3.57
CA ALA A 39 4.12 -3.78 -2.42
C ALA A 39 3.96 -4.77 -1.24
N HIS A 40 2.72 -5.19 -0.94
CA HIS A 40 2.44 -6.17 0.11
C HIS A 40 3.10 -7.51 -0.17
N ARG A 41 2.97 -8.02 -1.42
CA ARG A 41 3.66 -9.24 -1.87
C ARG A 41 5.17 -9.19 -1.68
N HIS A 42 5.80 -8.03 -1.91
CA HIS A 42 7.24 -7.86 -1.71
C HIS A 42 7.68 -8.10 -0.26
N PHE A 43 6.82 -7.82 0.71
CA PHE A 43 7.12 -7.99 2.13
C PHE A 43 6.50 -9.26 2.75
N VAL A 44 5.82 -10.12 1.99
CA VAL A 44 5.28 -11.40 2.48
C VAL A 44 6.38 -12.27 3.11
N THR A 45 7.63 -12.16 2.66
CA THR A 45 8.78 -12.90 3.23
C THR A 45 9.50 -12.15 4.36
N SER A 46 9.14 -10.90 4.65
CA SER A 46 9.82 -10.10 5.68
C SER A 46 9.46 -10.54 7.09
N THR A 47 10.46 -10.55 7.98
CA THR A 47 10.30 -10.90 9.39
C THR A 47 9.67 -9.77 10.21
N VAL A 48 9.71 -8.55 9.70
CA VAL A 48 9.20 -7.35 10.37
C VAL A 48 7.75 -7.09 9.94
N ARG A 49 6.80 -7.53 10.78
CA ARG A 49 5.35 -7.40 10.53
C ARG A 49 4.76 -6.13 11.13
N ASP A 50 5.30 -5.63 12.23
CA ASP A 50 4.77 -4.44 12.92
C ASP A 50 4.85 -3.15 12.10
N TYR A 51 5.74 -3.10 11.10
CA TYR A 51 5.93 -1.94 10.21
C TYR A 51 5.52 -2.21 8.77
N ILE A 52 4.86 -3.34 8.51
CA ILE A 52 4.53 -3.80 7.17
C ILE A 52 3.68 -2.78 6.41
N ALA A 53 2.68 -2.19 7.05
CA ALA A 53 1.78 -1.22 6.43
C ALA A 53 2.52 0.04 5.96
N LEU A 54 3.45 0.55 6.77
CA LEU A 54 4.27 1.71 6.41
C LEU A 54 5.20 1.39 5.23
N LEU A 55 5.82 0.21 5.23
CA LEU A 55 6.69 -0.22 4.14
C LEU A 55 5.91 -0.41 2.83
N VAL A 56 4.72 -1.00 2.93
CA VAL A 56 3.78 -1.18 1.81
C VAL A 56 3.36 0.18 1.25
N GLU A 57 2.97 1.13 2.10
CA GLU A 57 2.60 2.48 1.68
C GLU A 57 3.75 3.15 0.92
N ARG A 58 4.97 3.15 1.50
CA ARG A 58 6.14 3.79 0.87
C ARG A 58 6.45 3.18 -0.49
N ARG A 59 6.38 1.86 -0.61
CA ARG A 59 6.62 1.14 -1.87
C ARG A 59 5.52 1.42 -2.88
N ALA A 60 4.26 1.43 -2.47
CA ALA A 60 3.13 1.77 -3.33
C ALA A 60 3.25 3.21 -3.86
N VAL A 61 3.59 4.18 -3.00
CA VAL A 61 3.88 5.56 -3.41
C VAL A 61 5.03 5.61 -4.42
N ALA A 62 6.11 4.87 -4.19
CA ALA A 62 7.23 4.81 -5.13
C ALA A 62 6.80 4.23 -6.48
N ASN A 63 6.01 3.15 -6.49
CA ASN A 63 5.45 2.55 -7.72
C ASN A 63 4.48 3.49 -8.45
N LEU A 64 3.68 4.28 -7.74
CA LEU A 64 2.73 5.23 -8.33
C LEU A 64 3.42 6.52 -8.84
N THR A 65 4.54 6.91 -8.20
CA THR A 65 5.32 8.11 -8.56
C THR A 65 6.33 7.82 -9.67
N SER A 66 6.97 6.65 -9.63
CA SER A 66 7.64 6.08 -10.80
C SER A 66 6.55 5.65 -11.76
N ARG A 67 5.99 6.60 -12.50
CA ARG A 67 5.31 6.32 -13.77
C ARG A 67 6.09 5.18 -14.43
N PRO A 68 5.51 3.98 -14.67
CA PRO A 68 6.14 3.09 -15.63
C PRO A 68 6.13 3.93 -16.90
N THR A 69 7.30 4.46 -17.25
CA THR A 69 7.53 4.97 -18.58
C THR A 69 7.10 3.81 -19.47
N ALA A 70 5.95 3.98 -20.12
CA ALA A 70 5.59 3.15 -21.25
C ALA A 70 6.81 3.24 -22.17
N ALA A 71 7.53 2.12 -22.27
CA ALA A 71 8.64 1.99 -23.20
C ALA A 71 8.08 2.15 -24.63
N PRO A 72 8.83 2.82 -25.52
CA PRO A 72 8.41 3.09 -26.90
C PRO A 72 8.28 1.82 -27.75
#